data_AF-A0A495UEZ9-F1
#
_entry.id   AF-A0A495UEZ9-F1
#
_cell.length_a   1.000
_cell.length_b   1.000
_cell.length_c   1.000
_cell.angle_alpha   90.00
_cell.angle_beta   90.00
_cell.angle_gamma   90.00
#
_symmetry.space_group_name_H-M   'P 1'
#
loop_
_entity.id
_entity.type
_entity.pdbx_description
1 polymer ?
#
loop_
_entity_poly.entity_id
_entity_poly.type
_entity_poly.pdbx_seq_one_letter_code
_entity_poly.pdbx_strand_id
1 'polypeptide(L)'
;MRAARTLVAPSRVLLAAKTAGAAVLAWYLAPLIPFAADEYSYYAPLGVVVSMYPTLADSARSSVQTVLGLAIGIGFGLVAVGLDAAGVPAAVALAGIVAIGVLLGGARALGPGREWIVMAALFVLLIGGRGDPDQFSVSYLVTMAFGIVVGVAVNVLIAPPVFLPYASRRLSELRDTLAARLDEMADAVSAGGVDHDALAASMGELSTMLLTVADEVREADRSLRGNPRGRRQAAAQEENTRRLRALEHVTFFARDLADILGRIPPAGAPLRGDARALLAEAVRACRDVVATAPGDRDTTALIETAGAAVEGYLASLEPVDTGIAELAETVTAGVSLRRMIDACRPLA
;
A
#
# COMPACT_ATOMS: atom_id res chain seq x y z
N MET A 1 22.01 -15.01 -5.53
CA MET A 1 21.56 -14.95 -4.12
C MET A 1 20.30 -14.11 -3.85
N ARG A 2 20.02 -13.00 -4.56
CA ARG A 2 18.79 -12.18 -4.34
C ARG A 2 17.47 -12.94 -4.55
N ALA A 3 17.40 -13.85 -5.52
CA ALA A 3 16.22 -14.68 -5.79
C ALA A 3 15.90 -15.71 -4.69
N ALA A 4 16.89 -16.17 -3.93
CA ALA A 4 16.67 -17.10 -2.82
C ALA A 4 16.08 -16.40 -1.59
N ARG A 5 16.48 -15.14 -1.34
CA ARG A 5 15.94 -14.32 -0.25
C ARG A 5 14.46 -13.99 -0.42
N THR A 6 13.98 -13.84 -1.66
CA THR A 6 12.56 -13.57 -1.92
C THR A 6 11.68 -14.81 -1.72
N LEU A 7 12.22 -16.02 -1.87
CA LEU A 7 11.48 -17.28 -1.65
C LEU A 7 11.21 -17.55 -0.17
N VAL A 8 12.11 -17.12 0.73
CA VAL A 8 12.03 -17.38 2.19
C VAL A 8 11.64 -16.13 2.98
N ALA A 9 11.05 -15.12 2.32
CA ALA A 9 10.50 -13.97 3.03
C ALA A 9 9.42 -14.44 4.03
N PRO A 10 9.39 -13.94 5.27
CA PRO A 10 8.45 -14.39 6.30
C PRO A 10 6.98 -14.37 5.85
N SER A 11 6.60 -13.38 5.04
CA SER A 11 5.27 -13.26 4.45
C SER A 11 4.94 -14.40 3.46
N ARG A 12 5.92 -14.82 2.64
CA ARG A 12 5.76 -15.96 1.72
C ARG A 12 5.71 -17.29 2.46
N VAL A 13 6.52 -17.46 3.49
CA VAL A 13 6.51 -18.68 4.33
C VAL A 13 5.17 -18.81 5.06
N LEU A 14 4.65 -17.72 5.63
CA LEU A 14 3.33 -17.70 6.25
C LEU A 14 2.23 -18.02 5.24
N LEU A 15 2.29 -17.43 4.03
CA LEU A 15 1.36 -17.72 2.95
C LEU A 15 1.39 -19.21 2.59
N ALA A 16 2.56 -19.78 2.34
CA ALA A 16 2.71 -21.19 2.01
C ALA A 16 2.16 -22.11 3.11
N ALA A 17 2.49 -21.83 4.38
CA ALA A 17 2.04 -22.62 5.52
C ALA A 17 0.52 -22.61 5.67
N LYS A 18 -0.12 -21.44 5.57
CA LYS A 18 -1.59 -21.37 5.66
C LYS A 18 -2.28 -22.00 4.46
N THR A 19 -1.72 -21.86 3.24
CA THR A 19 -2.27 -22.54 2.05
C THR A 19 -2.21 -24.05 2.22
N ALA A 20 -1.07 -24.58 2.67
CA ALA A 20 -0.91 -26.01 2.92
C ALA A 20 -1.87 -26.51 4.00
N GLY A 21 -1.98 -25.79 5.12
CA GLY A 21 -2.93 -26.12 6.19
C GLY A 21 -4.39 -26.09 5.73
N ALA A 22 -4.78 -25.06 4.97
CA ALA A 22 -6.11 -24.94 4.40
C ALA A 22 -6.41 -26.06 3.40
N ALA A 23 -5.44 -26.44 2.57
CA ALA A 23 -5.58 -27.52 1.58
C ALA A 23 -5.80 -28.87 2.26
N VAL A 24 -5.02 -29.17 3.30
CA VAL A 24 -5.20 -30.38 4.12
C VAL A 24 -6.56 -30.37 4.81
N LEU A 25 -6.95 -29.24 5.40
CA LEU A 25 -8.26 -29.09 6.03
C LEU A 25 -9.41 -29.32 5.04
N ALA A 26 -9.33 -28.73 3.84
CA ALA A 26 -10.32 -28.89 2.79
C ALA A 26 -10.42 -30.35 2.32
N TRP A 27 -9.29 -31.05 2.18
CA TRP A 27 -9.28 -32.48 1.83
C TRP A 27 -10.03 -33.31 2.87
N TYR A 28 -9.74 -33.13 4.16
CA TYR A 28 -10.39 -33.90 5.23
C TYR A 28 -11.88 -33.59 5.40
N LEU A 29 -12.31 -32.37 5.09
CA LEU A 29 -13.71 -31.96 5.17
C LEU A 29 -14.51 -32.29 3.91
N ALA A 30 -13.86 -32.56 2.77
CA ALA A 30 -14.53 -32.80 1.49
C ALA A 30 -15.52 -33.99 1.51
N PRO A 31 -15.23 -35.12 2.17
CA PRO A 31 -16.18 -36.23 2.30
C PRO A 31 -17.48 -35.89 3.06
N LEU A 32 -17.48 -34.80 3.84
CA LEU A 32 -18.66 -34.37 4.61
C LEU A 32 -19.65 -33.56 3.75
N ILE A 33 -19.31 -33.28 2.49
CA ILE A 33 -20.13 -32.45 1.62
C ILE A 33 -21.27 -33.30 1.02
N PRO A 34 -22.55 -32.95 1.28
CA PRO A 34 -23.64 -33.61 0.59
C PRO A 34 -23.53 -33.34 -0.91
N PHE A 35 -23.87 -34.34 -1.74
CA PHE A 35 -23.87 -34.26 -3.21
C PHE A 35 -22.50 -34.35 -3.92
N ALA A 36 -21.39 -34.55 -3.19
CA ALA A 36 -20.09 -34.88 -3.78
C ALA A 36 -19.75 -36.36 -3.51
N ALA A 37 -19.27 -37.08 -4.52
CA ALA A 37 -18.74 -38.42 -4.28
C ALA A 37 -17.34 -38.35 -3.65
N ASP A 38 -17.05 -39.24 -2.71
CA ASP A 38 -15.78 -39.27 -1.95
C ASP A 38 -14.55 -39.31 -2.86
N GLU A 39 -14.66 -39.95 -4.03
CA GLU A 39 -13.61 -40.06 -5.05
C GLU A 39 -13.14 -38.70 -5.61
N TYR A 40 -13.93 -37.64 -5.46
CA TYR A 40 -13.62 -36.29 -5.96
C TYR A 40 -13.04 -35.35 -4.90
N SER A 41 -12.78 -35.83 -3.68
CA SER A 41 -12.27 -35.03 -2.55
C SER A 41 -10.96 -34.28 -2.87
N TYR A 42 -10.19 -34.74 -3.86
CA TYR A 42 -8.93 -34.12 -4.28
C TYR A 42 -9.06 -32.75 -4.97
N TYR A 43 -10.27 -32.38 -5.39
CA TYR A 43 -10.51 -31.05 -5.96
C TYR A 43 -10.66 -29.95 -4.90
N ALA A 44 -10.90 -30.30 -3.62
CA ALA A 44 -11.05 -29.30 -2.57
C ALA A 44 -9.74 -28.54 -2.29
N PRO A 45 -8.56 -29.20 -2.18
CA PRO A 45 -7.28 -28.50 -2.16
C PRO A 45 -7.04 -27.58 -3.35
N LEU A 46 -7.47 -27.98 -4.56
CA LEU A 46 -7.31 -27.16 -5.75
C LEU A 46 -8.07 -25.84 -5.60
N GLY A 47 -9.31 -25.88 -5.10
CA GLY A 47 -10.09 -24.70 -4.77
C GLY A 47 -9.39 -23.78 -3.76
N VAL A 48 -8.76 -24.36 -2.72
CA VAL A 48 -7.97 -23.59 -1.75
C VAL A 48 -6.83 -22.85 -2.43
N VAL A 49 -6.02 -23.53 -3.22
CA VAL A 49 -4.84 -22.93 -3.88
C VAL A 49 -5.25 -21.78 -4.79
N VAL A 50 -6.35 -21.94 -5.54
CA VAL A 50 -6.84 -20.92 -6.48
C VAL A 50 -7.51 -19.74 -5.77
N SER A 51 -7.95 -19.91 -4.53
CA SER A 51 -8.54 -18.82 -3.73
C SER A 51 -7.52 -18.04 -2.89
N MET A 52 -6.31 -18.56 -2.69
CA MET A 52 -5.37 -18.04 -1.70
C MET A 52 -4.44 -16.97 -2.28
N TYR A 53 -4.94 -15.73 -2.36
CA TYR A 53 -4.16 -14.56 -2.76
C TYR A 53 -3.64 -13.76 -1.55
N PRO A 54 -2.61 -12.91 -1.74
CA PRO A 54 -2.02 -12.11 -0.66
C PRO A 54 -3.00 -11.15 0.02
N THR A 55 -3.97 -10.60 -0.72
CA THR A 55 -5.02 -9.73 -0.17
C THR A 55 -6.37 -10.46 -0.14
N LEU A 56 -7.20 -10.11 0.84
CA LEU A 56 -8.53 -10.71 1.01
C LEU A 56 -9.49 -10.25 -0.09
N ALA A 57 -9.40 -8.99 -0.52
CA ALA A 57 -10.19 -8.47 -1.63
C ALA A 57 -9.86 -9.17 -2.95
N ASP A 58 -8.57 -9.35 -3.26
CA ASP A 58 -8.15 -10.07 -4.47
C ASP A 58 -8.52 -11.55 -4.38
N SER A 59 -8.37 -12.17 -3.20
CA SER A 59 -8.80 -13.55 -2.95
C SER A 59 -10.29 -13.73 -3.23
N ALA A 60 -11.15 -12.88 -2.66
CA ALA A 60 -12.60 -12.98 -2.83
C ALA A 60 -13.02 -12.73 -4.29
N ARG A 61 -12.50 -11.66 -4.91
CA ARG A 61 -12.82 -11.32 -6.30
C ARG A 61 -12.35 -12.41 -7.26
N SER A 62 -11.11 -12.86 -7.11
CA SER A 62 -10.56 -13.93 -7.94
C SER A 62 -11.31 -15.23 -7.74
N SER A 63 -11.67 -15.57 -6.50
CA SER A 63 -12.46 -16.76 -6.18
C SER A 63 -13.81 -16.77 -6.88
N VAL A 64 -14.56 -15.66 -6.83
CA VAL A 64 -15.85 -15.53 -7.53
C VAL A 64 -15.66 -15.66 -9.04
N GLN A 65 -14.63 -15.00 -9.58
CA GLN A 65 -14.31 -15.07 -11.01
C GLN A 65 -13.95 -16.50 -11.44
N THR A 66 -13.16 -17.23 -10.65
CA THR A 66 -12.82 -18.64 -10.86
C THR A 66 -14.06 -19.52 -10.84
N VAL A 67 -14.93 -19.40 -9.84
CA VAL A 67 -16.16 -20.21 -9.76
C VAL A 67 -17.07 -19.95 -10.95
N LEU A 68 -17.24 -18.69 -11.36
CA LEU A 68 -18.02 -18.33 -12.55
C LEU A 68 -17.40 -18.91 -13.82
N GLY A 69 -16.09 -18.79 -13.99
CA GLY A 69 -15.38 -19.37 -15.13
C GLY A 69 -15.52 -20.89 -15.20
N LEU A 70 -15.38 -21.55 -14.04
CA LEU A 70 -15.58 -22.98 -13.87
C LEU A 70 -17.02 -23.41 -14.25
N ALA A 71 -18.04 -22.72 -13.74
CA ALA A 71 -19.43 -23.01 -14.04
C ALA A 71 -19.76 -22.83 -15.53
N ILE A 72 -19.27 -21.75 -16.15
CA ILE A 72 -19.43 -21.50 -17.59
C ILE A 72 -18.76 -22.62 -18.39
N GLY A 73 -17.52 -22.97 -18.04
CA GLY A 73 -16.78 -24.04 -18.71
C GLY A 73 -17.46 -25.41 -18.59
N ILE A 74 -17.97 -25.75 -17.41
CA ILE A 74 -18.76 -26.97 -17.19
C ILE A 74 -19.99 -26.99 -18.10
N GLY A 75 -20.73 -25.89 -18.18
CA GLY A 75 -21.87 -25.77 -19.09
C GLY A 75 -21.50 -26.03 -20.55
N PHE A 76 -20.38 -25.48 -21.03
CA PHE A 76 -19.86 -25.77 -22.37
C PHE A 76 -19.44 -27.22 -22.57
N GLY A 77 -18.80 -27.82 -21.56
CA GLY A 77 -18.43 -29.23 -21.57
C GLY A 77 -19.65 -30.14 -21.71
N LEU A 78 -20.71 -29.88 -20.94
CA LEU A 78 -21.96 -30.65 -21.02
C LEU A 78 -22.63 -30.52 -22.39
N VAL A 79 -22.65 -29.31 -22.98
CA VAL A 79 -23.16 -29.11 -24.35
C VAL A 79 -22.37 -29.95 -25.35
N ALA A 80 -21.04 -30.00 -25.22
CA ALA A 80 -20.21 -30.78 -26.13
C ALA A 80 -20.37 -32.29 -25.97
N VAL A 81 -20.57 -32.78 -24.74
CA VAL A 81 -20.94 -34.18 -24.50
C VAL A 81 -22.30 -34.50 -25.14
N GLY A 82 -23.27 -33.59 -25.05
CA GLY A 82 -24.54 -33.72 -25.76
C GLY A 82 -24.40 -33.75 -27.28
N LEU A 83 -23.48 -32.97 -27.85
CA LEU A 83 -23.17 -32.99 -29.29
C LEU A 83 -22.51 -34.30 -29.71
N ASP A 84 -21.59 -34.84 -28.91
CA ASP A 84 -20.98 -36.16 -29.14
C ASP A 84 -22.04 -37.28 -29.12
N ALA A 85 -22.96 -37.24 -28.14
CA ALA A 85 -24.09 -38.14 -28.08
C ALA A 85 -25.04 -38.02 -29.29
N ALA A 86 -25.11 -36.84 -29.92
CA ALA A 86 -25.86 -36.59 -31.15
C ALA A 86 -25.11 -37.04 -32.43
N GLY A 87 -23.93 -37.65 -32.31
CA GLY A 87 -23.14 -38.18 -33.42
C GLY A 87 -22.19 -37.17 -34.07
N VAL A 88 -21.96 -36.00 -33.44
CA VAL A 88 -20.95 -35.05 -33.92
C VAL A 88 -19.55 -35.63 -33.68
N PRO A 89 -18.61 -35.57 -34.64
CA PRO A 89 -17.27 -36.07 -34.42
C PRO A 89 -16.59 -35.37 -33.24
N ALA A 90 -16.00 -36.13 -32.32
CA ALA A 90 -15.32 -35.61 -31.13
C ALA A 90 -14.29 -34.50 -31.42
N ALA A 91 -13.60 -34.58 -32.57
CA ALA A 91 -12.65 -33.55 -33.00
C ALA A 91 -13.33 -32.19 -33.26
N VAL A 92 -14.55 -32.20 -33.80
CA VAL A 92 -15.35 -30.99 -34.07
C VAL A 92 -15.88 -30.40 -32.77
N ALA A 93 -16.40 -31.23 -31.87
CA ALA A 93 -16.84 -30.79 -30.55
C ALA A 93 -15.68 -30.17 -29.74
N LEU A 94 -14.51 -30.82 -29.75
CA LEU A 94 -13.30 -30.33 -29.10
C LEU A 94 -12.82 -28.99 -29.71
N ALA A 95 -12.76 -28.90 -31.04
CA ALA A 95 -12.37 -27.66 -31.73
C ALA A 95 -13.33 -26.51 -31.39
N GLY A 96 -14.63 -26.79 -31.33
CA GLY A 96 -15.65 -25.82 -30.94
C GLY A 96 -15.46 -25.30 -29.51
N ILE A 97 -15.25 -26.19 -28.54
CA ILE A 97 -14.99 -25.81 -27.14
C ILE A 97 -13.75 -24.94 -27.02
N VAL A 98 -12.64 -25.36 -27.65
CA VAL A 98 -11.38 -24.62 -27.55
C VAL A 98 -11.53 -23.25 -28.18
N ALA A 99 -12.14 -23.15 -29.37
CA ALA A 99 -12.37 -21.87 -30.04
C ALA A 99 -13.26 -20.93 -29.21
N ILE A 100 -14.42 -21.42 -28.74
CA ILE A 100 -15.35 -20.62 -27.95
C ILE A 100 -14.75 -20.24 -26.58
N GLY A 101 -14.10 -21.18 -25.92
CA GLY A 101 -13.45 -20.96 -24.64
C GLY A 101 -12.30 -19.95 -24.72
N VAL A 102 -11.51 -19.96 -25.80
CA VAL A 102 -10.49 -18.93 -26.05
C VAL A 102 -11.11 -17.56 -26.32
N LEU A 103 -12.18 -17.49 -27.11
CA LEU A 103 -12.90 -16.24 -27.38
C LEU A 103 -13.48 -15.64 -26.09
N LEU A 104 -14.13 -16.45 -25.27
CA LEU A 104 -14.65 -16.03 -23.96
C LEU A 104 -13.53 -15.73 -22.97
N GLY A 105 -12.40 -16.41 -23.09
CA GLY A 105 -11.17 -16.13 -22.35
C GLY A 105 -10.61 -14.73 -22.61
N GLY A 106 -10.93 -14.13 -23.75
CA GLY A 106 -10.59 -12.74 -24.09
C GLY A 106 -11.35 -11.68 -23.27
N ALA A 107 -12.50 -12.04 -22.68
CA ALA A 107 -13.33 -11.09 -21.96
C ALA A 107 -12.67 -10.60 -20.66
N ARG A 108 -12.31 -9.31 -20.62
CA ARG A 108 -11.64 -8.69 -19.46
C ARG A 108 -12.46 -8.75 -18.16
N ALA A 109 -13.79 -8.86 -18.27
CA ALA A 109 -14.70 -8.92 -17.13
C ALA A 109 -14.48 -10.16 -16.23
N LEU A 110 -13.99 -11.27 -16.79
CA LEU A 110 -13.86 -12.55 -16.09
C LEU A 110 -12.55 -12.72 -15.30
N GLY A 111 -11.61 -11.76 -15.38
CA GLY A 111 -10.39 -11.78 -14.56
C GLY A 111 -9.59 -13.10 -14.67
N PRO A 112 -9.14 -13.69 -13.54
CA PRO A 112 -8.46 -14.99 -13.50
C PRO A 112 -9.36 -16.18 -13.89
N GLY A 113 -10.69 -16.04 -13.80
CA GLY A 113 -11.65 -17.09 -14.14
C GLY A 113 -11.66 -17.47 -15.63
N ARG A 114 -11.10 -16.61 -16.50
CA ARG A 114 -11.02 -16.83 -17.94
C ARG A 114 -10.34 -18.16 -18.31
N GLU A 115 -9.29 -18.53 -17.57
CA GLU A 115 -8.46 -19.72 -17.84
C GLU A 115 -9.23 -20.99 -17.46
N TRP A 116 -10.08 -20.87 -16.45
CA TRP A 116 -10.89 -21.97 -15.93
C TRP A 116 -12.03 -22.37 -16.85
N ILE A 117 -12.50 -21.48 -17.75
CA ILE A 117 -13.54 -21.80 -18.73
C ILE A 117 -13.08 -22.94 -19.65
N VAL A 118 -11.91 -22.78 -20.26
CA VAL A 118 -11.37 -23.78 -21.20
C VAL A 118 -11.02 -25.06 -20.43
N MET A 119 -10.32 -24.94 -19.30
CA MET A 119 -9.90 -26.10 -18.49
C MET A 119 -11.10 -26.93 -18.02
N ALA A 120 -12.15 -26.29 -17.51
CA ALA A 120 -13.33 -26.97 -17.02
C ALA A 120 -14.12 -27.65 -18.15
N ALA A 121 -14.29 -26.98 -19.29
CA ALA A 121 -14.97 -27.56 -20.44
C ALA A 121 -14.24 -28.81 -20.96
N LEU A 122 -12.90 -28.75 -21.02
CA LEU A 122 -12.07 -29.88 -21.40
C LEU A 122 -12.14 -31.02 -20.38
N PHE A 123 -12.15 -30.72 -19.08
CA PHE A 123 -12.28 -31.76 -18.05
C PHE A 123 -13.61 -32.51 -18.15
N VAL A 124 -14.73 -31.79 -18.31
CA VAL A 124 -16.05 -32.41 -18.49
C VAL A 124 -16.10 -33.27 -19.75
N LEU A 125 -15.57 -32.77 -20.87
CA LEU A 125 -15.53 -33.53 -22.12
C LEU A 125 -14.64 -34.79 -22.00
N LEU A 126 -13.44 -34.66 -21.43
CA LEU A 126 -12.44 -35.72 -21.44
C LEU A 126 -12.65 -36.78 -20.34
N ILE A 127 -13.06 -36.34 -19.16
CA ILE A 127 -13.25 -37.18 -17.97
C ILE A 127 -14.72 -37.60 -17.84
N GLY A 128 -15.65 -36.65 -17.95
CA GLY A 128 -17.09 -36.90 -17.85
C GLY A 128 -17.65 -37.70 -19.03
N GLY A 129 -17.14 -37.49 -20.24
CA GLY A 129 -17.62 -38.18 -21.46
C GLY A 129 -17.41 -39.71 -21.48
N ARG A 130 -16.63 -40.28 -20.55
CA ARG A 130 -16.42 -41.73 -20.43
C ARG A 130 -17.23 -42.39 -19.31
N GLY A 131 -18.00 -41.62 -18.56
CA GLY A 131 -18.76 -42.07 -17.38
C GLY A 131 -20.09 -41.33 -17.26
N ASP A 132 -20.37 -40.77 -16.08
CA ASP A 132 -21.52 -39.89 -15.82
C ASP A 132 -21.06 -38.42 -15.82
N PRO A 133 -21.28 -37.67 -16.92
CA PRO A 133 -20.83 -36.28 -17.05
C PRO A 133 -21.50 -35.36 -16.04
N ASP A 134 -22.75 -35.65 -15.66
CA ASP A 134 -23.55 -34.83 -14.76
C ASP A 134 -23.04 -34.99 -13.33
N GLN A 135 -22.80 -36.23 -12.90
CA GLN A 135 -22.23 -36.53 -11.58
C GLN A 135 -20.82 -35.95 -11.40
N PHE A 136 -19.96 -36.10 -12.42
CA PHE A 136 -18.62 -35.52 -12.40
C PHE A 136 -18.67 -33.99 -12.33
N SER A 137 -19.49 -33.36 -13.16
CA SER A 137 -19.60 -31.90 -13.25
C SER A 137 -20.09 -31.28 -11.93
N VAL A 138 -21.11 -31.86 -11.32
CA VAL A 138 -21.67 -31.38 -10.04
C VAL A 138 -20.64 -31.58 -8.93
N SER A 139 -20.05 -32.77 -8.82
CA SER A 139 -19.04 -33.05 -7.79
C SER A 139 -17.84 -32.12 -7.92
N TYR A 140 -17.31 -31.95 -9.14
CA TYR A 140 -16.17 -31.07 -9.39
C TYR A 140 -16.46 -29.62 -9.02
N LEU A 141 -17.61 -29.07 -9.43
CA LEU A 141 -18.00 -27.69 -9.12
C LEU A 141 -18.18 -27.48 -7.62
N VAL A 142 -18.92 -28.37 -6.95
CA VAL A 142 -19.22 -28.28 -5.52
C VAL A 142 -17.96 -28.40 -4.68
N THR A 143 -17.10 -29.40 -4.96
CA THR A 143 -15.88 -29.62 -4.21
C THR A 143 -14.86 -28.48 -4.42
N MET A 144 -14.75 -27.94 -5.64
CA MET A 144 -13.94 -26.74 -5.90
C MET A 144 -14.47 -25.51 -5.15
N ALA A 145 -15.78 -25.25 -5.22
CA ALA A 145 -16.40 -24.13 -4.52
C ALA A 145 -16.22 -24.23 -3.00
N PHE A 146 -16.34 -25.44 -2.44
CA PHE A 146 -16.05 -25.69 -1.03
C PHE A 146 -14.60 -25.42 -0.67
N GLY A 147 -13.65 -25.92 -1.47
CA GLY A 147 -12.23 -25.63 -1.31
C GLY A 147 -11.93 -24.14 -1.27
N ILE A 148 -12.56 -23.38 -2.18
CA ILE A 148 -12.48 -21.92 -2.23
C ILE A 148 -13.02 -21.29 -0.93
N VAL A 149 -14.17 -21.74 -0.42
CA VAL A 149 -14.74 -21.26 0.84
C VAL A 149 -13.79 -21.51 2.01
N VAL A 150 -13.23 -22.71 2.11
CA VAL A 150 -12.25 -23.06 3.15
C VAL A 150 -10.99 -22.20 3.02
N GLY A 151 -10.46 -22.04 1.80
CA GLY A 151 -9.28 -21.22 1.53
C GLY A 151 -9.48 -19.76 1.92
N VAL A 152 -10.61 -19.16 1.54
CA VAL A 152 -10.99 -17.81 1.94
C VAL A 152 -11.18 -17.71 3.46
N ALA A 153 -11.86 -18.67 4.09
CA ALA A 153 -12.08 -18.68 5.53
C ALA A 153 -10.77 -18.75 6.31
N VAL A 154 -9.83 -19.62 5.91
CA VAL A 154 -8.49 -19.70 6.51
C VAL A 154 -7.69 -18.43 6.22
N ASN A 155 -7.78 -17.86 5.03
CA ASN A 155 -7.11 -16.60 4.69
C ASN A 155 -7.59 -15.44 5.58
N VAL A 156 -8.89 -15.41 5.89
CA VAL A 156 -9.49 -14.43 6.80
C VAL A 156 -9.08 -14.72 8.25
N LEU A 157 -9.10 -15.98 8.69
CA LEU A 157 -8.80 -16.36 10.07
C LEU A 157 -7.31 -16.09 10.39
N ILE A 158 -6.42 -16.56 9.51
CA ILE A 158 -4.96 -16.38 9.51
C ILE A 158 -4.60 -15.19 8.60
N ALA A 159 -5.23 -14.04 8.86
CA ALA A 159 -4.94 -12.81 8.13
C ALA A 159 -3.48 -12.39 8.39
N PRO A 160 -2.77 -11.88 7.37
CA PRO A 160 -1.41 -11.38 7.56
C PRO A 160 -1.37 -10.28 8.63
N PRO A 161 -0.30 -10.20 9.44
CA PRO A 161 -0.16 -9.18 10.45
C PRO A 161 -0.21 -7.80 9.78
N VAL A 162 -1.00 -6.90 10.33
CA VAL A 162 -1.10 -5.54 9.80
C VAL A 162 0.16 -4.77 10.22
N PHE A 163 0.93 -4.29 9.24
CA PHE A 163 2.17 -3.55 9.47
C PHE A 163 1.96 -2.09 9.91
N LEU A 164 0.76 -1.72 10.36
CA LEU A 164 0.42 -0.37 10.79
C LEU A 164 1.32 0.17 11.93
N PRO A 165 1.64 -0.61 12.99
CA PRO A 165 2.57 -0.15 14.03
C PRO A 165 3.98 0.08 13.50
N TYR A 166 4.42 -0.74 12.54
CA TYR A 166 5.71 -0.56 11.89
C TYR A 166 5.72 0.73 11.07
N ALA A 167 4.71 0.96 10.22
CA ALA A 167 4.57 2.20 9.45
C ALA A 167 4.48 3.45 10.36
N SER A 168 3.75 3.36 11.47
CA SER A 168 3.66 4.43 12.47
C SER A 168 5.02 4.75 13.10
N ARG A 169 5.81 3.73 13.45
CA ARG A 169 7.18 3.91 13.96
C ARG A 169 8.09 4.58 12.93
N ARG A 170 8.03 4.14 11.67
CA ARG A 170 8.82 4.71 10.57
C ARG A 170 8.46 6.17 10.28
N LEU A 171 7.18 6.53 10.41
CA LEU A 171 6.73 7.93 10.36
C LEU A 171 7.27 8.75 11.55
N SER A 172 7.36 8.17 12.76
CA SER A 172 7.97 8.85 13.91
C SER A 172 9.47 9.05 13.70
N GLU A 173 10.19 8.03 13.21
CA GLU A 173 11.62 8.12 12.88
C GLU A 173 11.89 9.22 11.82
N LEU A 174 11.04 9.31 10.79
CA LEU A 174 11.12 10.35 9.76
C LEU A 174 10.88 11.75 10.35
N ARG A 175 9.86 11.89 11.21
CA ARG A 175 9.55 13.15 11.92
C ARG A 175 10.74 13.60 12.78
N ASP A 176 11.28 12.69 13.58
CA ASP A 176 12.39 12.99 14.49
C ASP A 176 13.64 13.39 13.71
N THR A 177 13.90 12.71 12.58
CA THR A 177 14.99 13.08 11.67
C THR A 177 14.78 14.47 11.07
N LEU A 178 13.58 14.77 10.57
CA LEU A 178 13.24 16.09 10.01
C LEU A 178 13.36 17.20 11.06
N ALA A 179 12.89 16.97 12.30
CA ALA A 179 13.06 17.89 13.40
C ALA A 179 14.56 18.14 13.71
N ALA A 180 15.38 17.09 13.76
CA ALA A 180 16.82 17.23 13.94
C ALA A 180 17.46 18.06 12.81
N ARG A 181 17.04 17.89 11.55
CA ARG A 181 17.55 18.69 10.43
C ARG A 181 17.15 20.17 10.52
N LEU A 182 15.95 20.48 11.00
CA LEU A 182 15.55 21.87 11.25
C LEU A 182 16.39 22.49 12.38
N ASP A 183 16.73 21.72 13.41
CA ASP A 183 17.60 22.17 14.50
C ASP A 183 19.03 22.49 14.01
N GLU A 184 19.60 21.61 13.17
CA GLU A 184 20.88 21.83 12.49
C GLU A 184 20.86 23.13 11.64
N MET A 185 19.76 23.40 10.93
CA MET A 185 19.60 24.65 10.18
C MET A 185 19.58 25.87 11.10
N ALA A 186 18.84 25.81 12.22
CA ALA A 186 18.78 26.92 13.17
C ALA A 186 20.15 27.24 13.78
N ASP A 187 20.94 26.20 14.07
CA ASP A 187 22.29 26.35 14.60
C ASP A 187 23.26 26.91 13.56
N ALA A 188 23.17 26.46 12.30
CA ALA A 188 23.95 27.03 11.19
C ALA A 188 23.63 28.52 10.96
N VAL A 189 22.34 28.88 10.98
CA VAL A 189 21.90 30.29 10.91
C VAL A 189 22.44 31.09 12.08
N SER A 190 22.37 30.55 13.30
CA SER A 190 22.87 31.21 14.52
C SER A 190 24.38 31.44 14.47
N ALA A 191 25.14 30.47 13.96
CA ALA A 191 26.60 30.54 13.82
C ALA A 191 27.06 31.51 12.71
N GLY A 192 26.14 31.99 11.88
CA GLY A 192 26.44 32.96 10.82
C GLY A 192 27.10 32.34 9.59
N GLY A 193 26.95 31.03 9.38
CA GLY A 193 27.54 30.32 8.24
C GLY A 193 26.75 29.06 7.92
N VAL A 194 26.27 28.99 6.68
CA VAL A 194 25.48 27.87 6.14
C VAL A 194 26.33 27.15 5.10
N ASP A 195 26.70 25.90 5.38
CA ASP A 195 27.33 25.02 4.37
C ASP A 195 26.24 24.47 3.45
N HIS A 196 26.07 25.12 2.30
CA HIS A 196 25.06 24.77 1.31
C HIS A 196 25.16 23.29 0.87
N ASP A 197 26.37 22.78 0.63
CA ASP A 197 26.56 21.43 0.11
C ASP A 197 26.25 20.38 1.18
N ALA A 198 26.64 20.64 2.43
CA ALA A 198 26.27 19.78 3.56
C ALA A 198 24.74 19.74 3.78
N LEU A 199 24.07 20.90 3.71
CA LEU A 199 22.61 20.99 3.85
C LEU A 199 21.86 20.33 2.70
N ALA A 200 22.30 20.54 1.46
CA ALA A 200 21.71 19.91 0.29
C ALA A 200 21.84 18.37 0.36
N ALA A 201 23.01 17.86 0.78
CA ALA A 201 23.21 16.44 1.00
C ALA A 201 22.27 15.89 2.09
N SER A 202 22.21 16.57 3.24
CA SER A 202 21.34 16.24 4.37
C SER A 202 19.85 16.17 3.97
N MET A 203 19.37 17.15 3.19
CA MET A 203 18.00 17.15 2.65
C MET A 203 17.76 16.06 1.60
N GLY A 204 18.79 15.67 0.84
CA GLY A 204 18.74 14.55 -0.09
C GLY A 204 18.54 13.21 0.60
N GLU A 205 19.25 12.98 1.71
CA GLU A 205 19.07 11.79 2.56
C GLU A 205 17.65 11.74 3.14
N LEU A 206 17.15 12.87 3.65
CA LEU A 206 15.79 12.97 4.18
C LEU A 206 14.74 12.69 3.10
N SER A 207 14.93 13.23 1.89
CA SER A 207 14.03 12.96 0.74
C SER A 207 13.99 11.47 0.39
N THR A 208 15.14 10.78 0.45
CA THR A 208 15.23 9.33 0.21
C THR A 208 14.53 8.52 1.29
N MET A 209 14.69 8.93 2.55
CA MET A 209 13.99 8.34 3.69
C MET A 209 12.47 8.51 3.54
N LEU A 210 11.99 9.71 3.18
CA LEU A 210 10.58 9.99 2.93
C LEU A 210 9.98 9.07 1.88
N LEU A 211 10.65 8.88 0.73
CA LEU A 211 10.17 7.98 -0.33
C LEU A 211 10.03 6.54 0.18
N THR A 212 11.01 6.08 0.95
CA THR A 212 11.00 4.72 1.53
C THR A 212 9.84 4.56 2.52
N VAL A 213 9.66 5.52 3.43
CA VAL A 213 8.56 5.49 4.42
C VAL A 213 7.19 5.60 3.74
N ALA A 214 7.08 6.42 2.69
CA ALA A 214 5.85 6.55 1.92
C ALA A 214 5.43 5.22 1.27
N ASP A 215 6.38 4.46 0.74
CA ASP A 215 6.11 3.12 0.19
C ASP A 215 5.71 2.11 1.28
N GLU A 216 6.37 2.16 2.45
CA GLU A 216 6.00 1.32 3.61
C GLU A 216 4.56 1.62 4.09
N VAL A 217 4.15 2.90 4.15
CA VAL A 217 2.79 3.31 4.51
C VAL A 217 1.77 2.87 3.45
N ARG A 218 2.07 3.05 2.16
CA ARG A 218 1.20 2.59 1.06
C ARG A 218 1.06 1.07 1.04
N GLU A 219 2.10 0.33 1.43
CA GLU A 219 2.03 -1.12 1.57
C GLU A 219 1.15 -1.54 2.75
N ALA A 220 1.29 -0.86 3.90
CA ALA A 220 0.41 -1.06 5.04
C ALA A 220 -1.07 -0.76 4.67
N ASP A 221 -1.34 0.32 3.93
CA ASP A 221 -2.68 0.68 3.43
C ASP A 221 -3.28 -0.42 2.55
N ARG A 222 -2.50 -0.94 1.59
CA ARG A 222 -2.93 -2.03 0.71
C ARG A 222 -3.26 -3.30 1.49
N SER A 223 -2.52 -3.60 2.57
CA SER A 223 -2.75 -4.78 3.40
C SER A 223 -4.10 -4.74 4.17
N LEU A 224 -4.65 -3.55 4.37
CA LEU A 224 -5.91 -3.34 5.09
C LEU A 224 -7.15 -3.48 4.19
N ARG A 225 -6.98 -3.33 2.86
CA ARG A 225 -8.12 -3.40 1.92
C ARG A 225 -8.74 -4.79 1.93
N GLY A 226 -10.02 -4.85 2.32
CA GLY A 226 -10.77 -6.10 2.44
C GLY A 226 -10.48 -6.90 3.72
N ASN A 227 -9.65 -6.39 4.64
CA ASN A 227 -9.40 -7.05 5.91
C ASN A 227 -10.50 -6.70 6.93
N PRO A 228 -11.29 -7.67 7.43
CA PRO A 228 -12.32 -7.38 8.43
C PRO A 228 -11.72 -6.83 9.74
N ARG A 229 -10.49 -7.24 10.09
CA ARG A 229 -9.76 -6.68 11.23
C ARG A 229 -9.26 -5.25 10.97
N GLY A 230 -9.16 -4.85 9.70
CA GLY A 230 -8.78 -3.50 9.28
C GLY A 230 -9.82 -2.43 9.63
N ARG A 231 -11.11 -2.78 9.77
CA ARG A 231 -12.14 -1.84 10.22
C ARG A 231 -11.86 -1.25 11.60
N ARG A 232 -11.25 -2.03 12.50
CA ARG A 232 -10.84 -1.55 13.84
C ARG A 232 -9.60 -0.65 13.79
N GLN A 233 -8.89 -0.63 12.68
CA GLN A 233 -7.64 0.09 12.49
C GLN A 233 -7.76 1.24 11.48
N ALA A 234 -8.98 1.52 11.00
CA ALA A 234 -9.25 2.61 10.06
C ALA A 234 -8.80 3.97 10.60
N ALA A 235 -9.00 4.22 11.89
CA ALA A 235 -8.53 5.44 12.54
C ALA A 235 -7.00 5.57 12.50
N ALA A 236 -6.27 4.50 12.81
CA ALA A 236 -4.81 4.48 12.76
C ALA A 236 -4.25 4.61 11.33
N GLN A 237 -4.96 4.05 10.34
CA GLN A 237 -4.64 4.19 8.92
C GLN A 237 -4.83 5.64 8.45
N GLU A 238 -5.95 6.26 8.81
CA GLU A 238 -6.23 7.66 8.50
C GLU A 238 -5.22 8.60 9.17
N GLU A 239 -4.87 8.33 10.43
CA GLU A 239 -3.82 9.05 11.16
C GLU A 239 -2.46 8.94 10.44
N ASN A 240 -1.99 7.74 10.11
CA ASN A 240 -0.74 7.54 9.38
C ASN A 240 -0.75 8.24 8.01
N THR A 241 -1.89 8.25 7.33
CA THR A 241 -2.04 8.95 6.04
C THR A 241 -1.95 10.47 6.21
N ARG A 242 -2.58 11.04 7.25
CA ARG A 242 -2.46 12.47 7.59
C ARG A 242 -1.03 12.83 7.96
N ARG A 243 -0.37 12.01 8.78
CA ARG A 243 1.04 12.18 9.17
C ARG A 243 1.96 12.18 7.95
N LEU A 244 1.80 11.22 7.03
CA LEU A 244 2.62 11.15 5.81
C LEU A 244 2.47 12.41 4.97
N ARG A 245 1.23 12.88 4.71
CA ARG A 245 1.00 14.11 3.93
C ARG A 245 1.61 15.34 4.60
N ALA A 246 1.50 15.46 5.92
CA ALA A 246 2.12 16.55 6.66
C ALA A 246 3.65 16.51 6.48
N LEU A 247 4.28 15.34 6.69
CA LEU A 247 5.73 15.18 6.52
C LEU A 247 6.20 15.39 5.08
N GLU A 248 5.43 14.99 4.06
CA GLU A 248 5.71 15.29 2.65
C GLU A 248 5.77 16.81 2.42
N HIS A 249 4.79 17.56 2.91
CA HIS A 249 4.77 19.01 2.78
C HIS A 249 5.87 19.69 3.59
N VAL A 250 6.08 19.31 4.86
CA VAL A 250 7.13 19.90 5.69
C VAL A 250 8.51 19.61 5.11
N THR A 251 8.78 18.40 4.61
CA THR A 251 10.05 18.06 3.96
C THR A 251 10.26 18.91 2.70
N PHE A 252 9.22 19.15 1.90
CA PHE A 252 9.30 20.03 0.73
C PHE A 252 9.72 21.45 1.11
N PHE A 253 9.05 22.05 2.10
CA PHE A 253 9.38 23.42 2.53
C PHE A 253 10.69 23.50 3.31
N ALA A 254 11.09 22.45 4.04
CA ALA A 254 12.39 22.37 4.72
C ALA A 254 13.54 22.33 3.71
N ARG A 255 13.36 21.61 2.60
CA ARG A 255 14.33 21.62 1.49
C ARG A 255 14.42 22.99 0.83
N ASP A 256 13.28 23.61 0.57
CA ASP A 256 13.23 24.97 0.02
C ASP A 256 13.92 25.98 0.96
N LEU A 257 13.68 25.88 2.27
CA LEU A 257 14.39 26.67 3.28
C LEU A 257 15.89 26.42 3.24
N ALA A 258 16.35 25.17 3.17
CA ALA A 258 17.77 24.84 3.07
C ALA A 258 18.43 25.47 1.84
N ASP A 259 17.77 25.38 0.68
CA ASP A 259 18.24 25.97 -0.58
C ASP A 259 18.32 27.51 -0.48
N ILE A 260 17.34 28.15 0.17
CA ILE A 260 17.34 29.60 0.42
C ILE A 260 18.48 29.97 1.36
N LEU A 261 18.61 29.28 2.50
CA LEU A 261 19.64 29.56 3.50
C LEU A 261 21.05 29.44 2.91
N GLY A 262 21.29 28.48 2.02
CA GLY A 262 22.59 28.32 1.39
C GLY A 262 22.91 29.36 0.31
N ARG A 263 21.93 30.18 -0.13
CA ARG A 263 22.18 31.35 -0.99
C ARG A 263 22.49 32.61 -0.19
N ILE A 264 22.12 32.66 1.09
CA ILE A 264 22.35 33.83 1.94
C ILE A 264 23.84 33.90 2.30
N PRO A 265 24.55 34.99 1.93
CA PRO A 265 25.95 35.12 2.29
C PRO A 265 26.13 35.27 3.82
N PRO A 266 27.21 34.71 4.42
CA PRO A 266 27.41 34.67 5.87
C PRO A 266 27.47 36.05 6.55
N ALA A 267 27.93 37.07 5.80
CA ALA A 267 27.96 38.47 6.23
C ALA A 267 26.95 39.35 5.46
N GLY A 268 25.93 38.73 4.87
CA GLY A 268 24.94 39.39 4.02
C GLY A 268 24.21 40.52 4.72
N ALA A 269 23.96 41.59 3.95
CA ALA A 269 23.05 42.67 4.33
C ALA A 269 21.66 42.23 4.84
N PRO A 270 21.01 41.18 4.28
CA PRO A 270 19.62 40.88 4.63
C PRO A 270 19.39 40.26 6.02
N LEU A 271 20.41 39.74 6.70
CA LEU A 271 20.31 39.16 8.06
C LEU A 271 21.15 39.94 9.08
N ARG A 272 21.09 41.27 9.04
CA ARG A 272 21.74 42.16 10.01
C ARG A 272 20.89 42.35 11.27
N GLY A 273 21.53 42.81 12.35
CA GLY A 273 20.88 43.04 13.63
C GLY A 273 20.25 41.76 14.19
N ASP A 274 19.02 41.89 14.68
CA ASP A 274 18.30 40.79 15.35
C ASP A 274 17.68 39.78 14.37
N ALA A 275 17.60 40.09 13.06
CA ALA A 275 16.92 39.26 12.07
C ALA A 275 17.48 37.83 11.98
N ARG A 276 18.80 37.66 12.14
CA ARG A 276 19.42 36.33 12.19
C ARG A 276 19.00 35.52 13.41
N ALA A 277 18.99 36.16 14.58
CA ALA A 277 18.59 35.50 15.83
C ALA A 277 17.10 35.12 15.78
N LEU A 278 16.26 36.02 15.28
CA LEU A 278 14.82 35.79 15.10
C LEU A 278 14.54 34.71 14.05
N LEU A 279 15.31 34.63 12.97
CA LEU A 279 15.19 33.52 12.01
C LEU A 279 15.52 32.18 12.67
N ALA A 280 16.63 32.09 13.40
CA ALA A 280 17.00 30.86 14.09
C ALA A 280 15.94 30.47 15.14
N GLU A 281 15.39 31.43 15.88
CA GLU A 281 14.28 31.21 16.80
C GLU A 281 13.02 30.69 16.09
N ALA A 282 12.65 31.29 14.95
CA ALA A 282 11.51 30.85 14.15
C ALA A 282 11.70 29.43 13.60
N VAL A 283 12.92 29.06 13.18
CA VAL A 283 13.26 27.69 12.76
C VAL A 283 13.13 26.71 13.93
N ARG A 284 13.63 27.05 15.13
CA ARG A 284 13.49 26.21 16.33
C ARG A 284 12.03 26.04 16.75
N ALA A 285 11.25 27.11 16.72
CA ALA A 285 9.82 27.02 17.04
C ALA A 285 9.06 26.13 16.02
N CYS A 286 9.41 26.22 14.73
CA CYS A 286 8.87 25.32 13.71
C CYS A 286 9.32 23.85 13.95
N ARG A 287 10.58 23.63 14.36
CA ARG A 287 11.09 22.32 14.76
C ARG A 287 10.27 21.73 15.91
N ASP A 288 9.91 22.51 16.91
CA ASP A 288 9.12 22.04 18.06
C ASP A 288 7.71 21.61 17.63
N VAL A 289 7.07 22.36 16.74
CA VAL A 289 5.80 21.96 16.11
C VAL A 289 5.94 20.63 15.37
N VAL A 290 6.99 20.48 14.57
CA VAL A 290 7.22 19.25 13.78
C VAL A 290 7.54 18.05 14.67
N ALA A 291 8.30 18.24 15.76
CA ALA A 291 8.68 17.17 16.69
C ALA A 291 7.50 16.62 17.51
N THR A 292 6.39 17.36 17.56
CA THR A 292 5.23 17.02 18.39
C THR A 292 4.55 15.73 17.92
N ALA A 293 4.02 14.96 18.87
CA ALA A 293 3.25 13.75 18.53
C ALA A 293 1.86 14.11 17.98
N PRO A 294 1.30 13.31 17.06
CA PRO A 294 -0.08 13.52 16.62
C PRO A 294 -1.04 13.50 17.81
N GLY A 295 -1.94 14.49 17.89
CA GLY A 295 -2.93 14.62 18.97
C GLY A 295 -2.36 15.03 20.33
N ASP A 296 -1.13 15.55 20.37
CA ASP A 296 -0.59 16.19 21.57
C ASP A 296 -1.36 17.47 21.89
N ARG A 297 -1.68 17.68 23.17
CA ARG A 297 -2.49 18.82 23.65
C ARG A 297 -1.76 20.15 23.48
N ASP A 298 -0.43 20.10 23.42
CA ASP A 298 0.41 21.28 23.31
C ASP A 298 0.58 21.75 21.85
N THR A 299 0.15 20.95 20.86
CA THR A 299 0.33 21.24 19.42
C THR A 299 -0.22 22.62 19.04
N THR A 300 -1.40 22.99 19.54
CA THR A 300 -2.01 24.30 19.24
C THR A 300 -1.18 25.46 19.79
N ALA A 301 -0.70 25.34 21.04
CA ALA A 301 0.13 26.38 21.67
C ALA A 301 1.49 26.51 20.97
N LEU A 302 2.08 25.40 20.53
CA LEU A 302 3.32 25.40 19.75
C LEU A 302 3.13 26.04 18.37
N ILE A 303 2.01 25.79 17.70
CA ILE A 303 1.65 26.43 16.42
C ILE A 303 1.53 27.95 16.57
N GLU A 304 0.89 28.43 17.64
CA GLU A 304 0.78 29.85 17.94
C GLU A 304 2.16 30.48 18.23
N THR A 305 2.98 29.80 19.04
CA THR A 305 4.34 30.23 19.37
C THR A 305 5.23 30.33 18.13
N ALA A 306 5.19 29.31 17.26
CA ALA A 306 5.95 29.30 16.01
C ALA A 306 5.44 30.37 15.04
N GLY A 307 4.12 30.60 14.98
CA GLY A 307 3.54 31.68 14.19
C GLY A 307 4.04 33.06 14.64
N ALA A 308 4.08 33.32 15.95
CA ALA A 308 4.58 34.56 16.51
C ALA A 308 6.08 34.76 16.25
N ALA A 309 6.89 33.70 16.36
CA ALA A 309 8.32 33.75 16.05
C ALA A 309 8.59 34.11 14.57
N VAL A 310 7.82 33.50 13.64
CA VAL A 310 7.91 33.82 12.21
C VAL A 310 7.47 35.27 11.93
N GLU A 311 6.43 35.76 12.60
CA GLU A 311 5.97 37.15 12.47
C GLU A 311 7.01 38.15 13.01
N GLY A 312 7.64 37.84 14.15
CA GLY A 312 8.74 38.63 14.71
C GLY A 312 9.93 38.71 13.76
N TYR A 313 10.33 37.58 13.17
CA TYR A 313 11.36 37.54 12.13
C TYR A 313 10.99 38.42 10.92
N LEU A 314 9.80 38.25 10.35
CA LEU A 314 9.37 39.03 9.18
C LEU A 314 9.30 40.53 9.47
N ALA A 315 8.90 40.93 10.69
CA ALA A 315 8.86 42.33 11.11
C ALA A 315 10.26 42.95 11.29
N SER A 316 11.28 42.13 11.55
CA SER A 316 12.67 42.60 11.68
C SER A 316 13.39 42.87 10.36
N LEU A 317 12.79 42.46 9.23
CA LEU A 317 13.35 42.69 7.90
C LEU A 317 13.17 44.16 7.49
N GLU A 318 14.19 44.99 7.72
CA GLU A 318 14.17 46.40 7.32
C GLU A 318 14.37 46.57 5.79
N PRO A 319 13.60 47.46 5.12
CA PRO A 319 13.76 47.72 3.69
C PRO A 319 15.02 48.50 3.29
N VAL A 320 15.85 48.94 4.24
CA VAL A 320 16.51 50.24 4.10
C VAL A 320 17.75 50.25 3.20
N ASP A 321 18.38 49.11 2.87
CA ASP A 321 19.55 49.09 1.95
C ASP A 321 19.76 47.74 1.22
N THR A 322 18.77 46.85 1.24
CA THR A 322 18.90 45.46 0.74
C THR A 322 18.41 45.34 -0.70
N GLY A 323 19.15 44.65 -1.57
CA GLY A 323 18.70 44.39 -2.95
C GLY A 323 17.37 43.61 -2.99
N ILE A 324 16.48 43.94 -3.93
CA ILE A 324 15.13 43.33 -4.04
C ILE A 324 15.18 41.79 -4.03
N ALA A 325 16.18 41.19 -4.68
CA ALA A 325 16.36 39.74 -4.72
C ALA A 325 16.71 39.15 -3.33
N GLU A 326 17.62 39.77 -2.60
CA GLU A 326 18.05 39.32 -1.25
C GLU A 326 16.91 39.45 -0.22
N LEU A 327 16.12 40.53 -0.32
CA LEU A 327 14.92 40.70 0.51
C LEU A 327 13.84 39.67 0.15
N ALA A 328 13.70 39.32 -1.13
CA ALA A 328 12.76 38.29 -1.54
C ALA A 328 13.16 36.91 -0.98
N GLU A 329 14.44 36.59 -0.95
CA GLU A 329 14.95 35.33 -0.36
C GLU A 329 14.65 35.24 1.15
N THR A 330 14.91 36.29 1.92
CA THR A 330 14.62 36.29 3.37
C THR A 330 13.13 36.24 3.69
N VAL A 331 12.29 36.94 2.92
CA VAL A 331 10.84 36.81 3.04
C VAL A 331 10.38 35.40 2.69
N THR A 332 10.95 34.79 1.64
CA THR A 332 10.61 33.41 1.24
C THR A 332 10.95 32.41 2.34
N ALA A 333 12.08 32.57 3.04
CA ALA A 333 12.39 31.74 4.21
C ALA A 333 11.29 31.78 5.27
N GLY A 334 10.77 32.97 5.60
CA GLY A 334 9.66 33.12 6.54
C GLY A 334 8.34 32.52 6.03
N VAL A 335 8.07 32.64 4.72
CA VAL A 335 6.92 32.01 4.09
C VAL A 335 7.02 30.49 4.16
N SER A 336 8.19 29.91 3.88
CA SER A 336 8.41 28.46 3.93
C SER A 336 8.22 27.92 5.36
N LEU A 337 8.68 28.65 6.40
CA LEU A 337 8.38 28.32 7.79
C LEU A 337 6.87 28.35 8.10
N ARG A 338 6.15 29.39 7.64
CA ARG A 338 4.69 29.48 7.82
C ARG A 338 3.96 28.31 7.16
N ARG A 339 4.40 27.91 5.96
CA ARG A 339 3.84 26.75 5.25
C ARG A 339 4.12 25.42 5.98
N MET A 340 5.28 25.26 6.61
CA MET A 340 5.57 24.10 7.47
C MET A 340 4.63 24.04 8.68
N ILE A 341 4.40 25.17 9.35
CA ILE A 341 3.46 25.26 10.49
C ILE A 341 2.03 24.90 10.03
N ASP A 342 1.58 25.47 8.91
CA ASP A 342 0.25 25.19 8.35
C ASP A 342 0.06 23.71 7.99
N ALA A 343 1.12 23.05 7.50
CA ALA A 343 1.10 21.62 7.18
C ALA A 343 0.92 20.73 8.44
N CYS A 344 1.27 21.22 9.62
CA CYS A 344 1.14 20.51 10.89
C CYS A 344 -0.23 20.71 11.57
N ARG A 345 -1.00 21.74 11.21
CA ARG A 345 -2.34 22.01 11.78
C ARG A 345 -3.30 20.81 11.77
N PRO A 346 -3.36 19.96 10.73
CA PRO A 346 -4.26 18.79 10.73
C PRO A 346 -3.88 17.68 11.72
N LEU A 347 -2.72 17.80 12.38
CA LEU A 347 -2.21 16.88 13.40
C LEU A 347 -2.50 17.32 14.84
N ALA A 348 -3.00 18.55 15.02
CA ALA A 348 -3.46 19.09 16.30
C ALA A 348 -4.82 18.50 16.72
#